data_AF-A0A2C4QLD6-F1
#
_entry.id   AF-A0A2C4QLD6-F1
#
_cell.length_a   1.000
_cell.length_b   1.000
_cell.length_c   1.000
_cell.angle_alpha   90.00
_cell.angle_beta   90.00
_cell.angle_gamma   90.00
#
_symmetry.space_group_name_H-M   'P 1'
#
loop_
_entity.id
_entity.type
_entity.pdbx_description
1 polymer ?
#
loop_
_entity_poly.entity_id
_entity_poly.type
_entity_poly.pdbx_seq_one_letter_code
_entity_poly.pdbx_strand_id
1 'polypeptide(L)' 'VKHLNNCIEQDHRHVKRRFVKSSGFQSIRHALRTLKGIETIHAIYKQKRSHIPDFSFSTYKELQQLFRTT' A
#
# COMPACT_ATOMS: atom_id res chain seq x y z
N VAL A 1 5.79 34.62 0.46
CA VAL A 1 6.47 33.57 1.27
C VAL A 1 5.50 32.50 1.79
N LYS A 2 4.35 32.88 2.38
CA LYS A 2 3.38 31.95 3.01
C LYS A 2 2.81 30.85 2.10
N HIS A 3 2.63 31.11 0.80
CA HIS A 3 2.07 30.15 -0.16
C HIS A 3 3.03 29.00 -0.51
N LEU A 4 4.31 29.29 -0.72
CA LEU A 4 5.31 28.27 -1.02
C LEU A 4 5.47 27.29 0.16
N ASN A 5 5.42 27.82 1.39
CA ASN A 5 5.50 26.99 2.58
C ASN A 5 4.31 26.03 2.70
N ASN A 6 3.11 26.47 2.34
CA ASN A 6 1.91 25.64 2.39
C ASN A 6 1.95 24.51 1.35
N CYS A 7 2.49 24.77 0.15
CA CYS A 7 2.69 23.74 -0.87
C CYS A 7 3.72 22.68 -0.44
N ILE A 8 4.85 23.12 0.11
CA ILE A 8 5.89 22.22 0.65
C ILE A 8 5.32 21.39 1.81
N GLU A 9 4.60 22.02 2.74
CA GLU A 9 3.97 21.31 3.85
C GLU A 9 2.91 20.31 3.38
N GLN A 10 2.14 20.61 2.33
CA GLN A 10 1.15 19.69 1.78
C GLN A 10 1.79 18.46 1.14
N ASP A 11 2.85 18.65 0.36
CA ASP A 11 3.58 17.55 -0.29
C ASP A 11 4.19 16.60 0.76
N HIS A 12 4.80 17.18 1.80
CA HIS A 12 5.39 16.42 2.89
C HIS A 12 4.34 15.76 3.79
N ARG A 13 3.11 16.29 3.85
CA ARG A 13 2.02 15.77 4.69
C ARG A 13 1.54 14.40 4.22
N HIS A 14 1.53 14.14 2.91
CA HIS A 14 1.13 12.83 2.39
C HIS A 14 2.13 11.74 2.81
N VAL A 15 3.42 12.02 2.62
CA VAL A 15 4.53 11.15 3.05
C VAL A 15 4.47 10.93 4.56
N LYS A 16 4.42 12.00 5.36
CA LYS A 16 4.35 11.91 6.82
C LYS A 16 3.14 11.13 7.33
N ARG A 17 1.93 11.30 6.76
CA ARG A 17 0.74 10.52 7.18
C ARG A 17 0.92 9.01 6.97
N ARG A 18 1.62 8.62 5.92
CA ARG A 18 1.89 7.21 5.60
C ARG A 18 2.93 6.63 6.56
N PHE A 19 4.00 7.39 6.82
CA PHE A 19 5.09 6.99 7.72
C PHE A 19 4.76 7.09 9.21
N VAL A 20 3.85 7.97 9.64
CA VAL A 20 3.39 8.07 11.05
C VAL A 20 2.83 6.73 11.53
N LYS A 21 2.13 6.00 10.65
CA LYS A 21 1.64 4.64 10.97
C LYS A 21 2.74 3.57 10.91
N SER A 22 3.84 3.86 10.22
CA SER A 22 5.01 2.97 10.07
C SER A 22 6.08 3.17 11.16
N SER A 23 6.05 4.29 11.89
CA SER A 23 7.00 4.58 12.98
C SER A 23 6.85 3.66 14.19
N GLY A 24 5.84 2.77 14.20
CA GLY A 24 5.60 1.75 15.22
C GLY A 24 6.18 0.36 14.88
N PHE A 25 6.89 0.20 13.76
CA PHE A 25 7.54 -1.08 13.48
C PHE A 25 8.73 -1.30 14.42
N GLN A 26 8.62 -2.30 15.30
CA GLN A 26 9.65 -2.66 16.27
C GLN A 26 11.01 -3.01 15.64
N SER A 27 11.05 -3.39 14.36
CA SER A 27 12.30 -3.65 13.65
C SER A 27 12.16 -3.43 12.14
N ILE A 28 13.29 -3.20 11.47
CA ILE A 28 13.40 -3.11 10.02
C ILE A 28 12.82 -4.37 9.34
N ARG A 29 13.02 -5.55 9.94
CA ARG A 29 12.49 -6.82 9.42
C ARG A 29 10.96 -6.84 9.39
N HIS A 30 10.29 -6.26 10.40
CA HIS A 30 8.82 -6.17 10.44
C HIS A 30 8.29 -5.15 9.43
N ALA A 31 8.95 -4.01 9.30
CA ALA A 31 8.64 -3.02 8.27
C ALA A 31 8.76 -3.63 6.87
N LEU A 32 9.86 -4.34 6.60
CA LEU A 32 10.12 -4.97 5.31
C LEU A 32 9.07 -6.04 4.96
N ARG A 33 8.68 -6.89 5.93
CA ARG A 33 7.61 -7.88 5.74
C ARG A 33 6.27 -7.22 5.42
N THR A 34 5.96 -6.13 6.10
CA THR A 34 4.71 -5.38 5.87
C THR A 34 4.71 -4.75 4.47
N LEU A 35 5.82 -4.11 4.08
CA LEU A 35 5.99 -3.56 2.74
C LEU A 35 5.84 -4.63 1.66
N LYS A 36 6.50 -5.77 1.81
CA LYS A 36 6.36 -6.91 0.88
C LYS A 36 4.91 -7.40 0.76
N GLY A 37 4.17 -7.47 1.87
CA GLY A 37 2.76 -7.83 1.85
C GLY A 37 1.90 -6.83 1.08
N ILE A 38 2.13 -5.52 1.31
CA ILE A 38 1.44 -4.43 0.59
C ILE A 38 1.75 -4.49 -0.91
N GLU A 39 3.02 -4.68 -1.28
CA GLU A 39 3.45 -4.80 -2.68
C GLU A 39 2.80 -6.01 -3.36
N THR A 40 2.73 -7.14 -2.67
CA THR A 40 2.11 -8.37 -3.20
C THR A 40 0.62 -8.14 -3.50
N ILE A 41 -0.14 -7.59 -2.55
CA ILE A 41 -1.57 -7.29 -2.76
C ILE A 41 -1.75 -6.29 -3.92
N HIS A 42 -0.88 -5.28 -3.99
CA HIS A 42 -0.95 -4.26 -5.03
C HIS A 42 -0.64 -4.82 -6.43
N ALA A 43 0.29 -5.78 -6.54
CA ALA A 43 0.59 -6.47 -7.78
C ALA A 43 -0.61 -7.28 -8.27
N ILE A 44 -1.25 -8.05 -7.38
CA ILE A 44 -2.46 -8.83 -7.68
C ILE A 44 -3.60 -7.90 -8.14
N TYR A 45 -3.79 -6.78 -7.43
CA TYR A 45 -4.78 -5.76 -7.80
C TYR A 45 -4.57 -5.25 -9.23
N LYS A 46 -3.34 -4.86 -9.58
CA LYS A 46 -3.00 -4.36 -10.92
C LYS A 46 -3.24 -5.41 -12.00
N GLN A 47 -2.79 -6.64 -11.77
CA GLN A 47 -2.96 -7.74 -12.72
C GLN A 47 -4.44 -8.02 -13.01
N LYS A 48 -5.27 -8.08 -11.98
CA LYS A 48 -6.71 -8.34 -12.12
C LYS A 48 -7.44 -7.17 -12.78
N ARG A 49 -7.05 -5.93 -12.47
CA ARG A 49 -7.61 -4.72 -13.09
C ARG A 49 -7.31 -4.62 -14.59
N SER A 50 -6.14 -5.07 -15.04
CA SER A 50 -5.83 -5.08 -16.47
C SER A 50 -6.58 -6.14 -17.27
N HIS A 51 -7.11 -7.18 -16.60
CA HIS A 51 -7.64 -8.37 -17.27
C HIS A 51 -9.17 -8.41 -17.37
N ILE A 52 -9.90 -7.63 -16.56
CA ILE A 52 -11.36 -7.71 -16.45
C ILE A 52 -11.98 -6.30 -16.54
N PRO A 53 -12.89 -6.04 -17.49
CA PRO A 53 -13.52 -4.72 -17.67
C PRO A 53 -14.51 -4.35 -16.55
N ASP A 54 -15.13 -5.34 -15.88
CA ASP A 54 -16.01 -5.14 -14.72
C ASP A 54 -15.31 -5.66 -13.44
N PHE A 55 -14.46 -4.81 -12.89
CA PHE A 55 -13.47 -5.19 -11.88
C PHE A 55 -14.00 -5.05 -10.46
N SER A 56 -14.30 -6.18 -9.81
CA SER A 56 -14.56 -6.26 -8.38
C SER A 56 -13.38 -6.92 -7.67
N PHE A 57 -12.74 -6.19 -6.75
CA PHE A 57 -11.57 -6.67 -6.01
C PHE A 57 -11.85 -6.77 -4.52
N SER A 58 -11.72 -7.98 -3.99
CA SER A 58 -11.75 -8.24 -2.56
C SER A 58 -10.42 -8.83 -2.12
N THR A 59 -9.66 -8.06 -1.33
CA THR A 59 -8.34 -8.46 -0.83
C THR A 59 -8.38 -9.81 -0.11
N TYR A 60 -9.41 -10.06 0.71
CA TYR A 60 -9.54 -11.30 1.47
C TYR A 60 -9.73 -12.51 0.56
N LYS A 61 -10.62 -12.42 -0.44
CA LYS A 61 -10.90 -13.53 -1.36
C LYS A 61 -9.66 -13.86 -2.21
N GLU A 62 -8.95 -12.84 -2.69
CA GLU A 62 -7.74 -13.02 -3.49
C GLU A 62 -6.60 -13.64 -2.68
N LEU A 63 -6.41 -13.23 -1.42
CA LEU A 63 -5.44 -13.86 -0.53
C LEU A 63 -5.82 -15.31 -0.21
N GLN A 64 -7.09 -15.60 0.07
CA GLN A 64 -7.54 -16.98 0.27
C GLN A 64 -7.32 -17.84 -0.96
N GLN A 65 -7.54 -17.30 -2.16
CA GLN A 65 -7.29 -18.02 -3.40
C GLN A 65 -5.81 -18.30 -3.60
N LEU A 66 -4.93 -17.32 -3.33
CA LEU A 66 -3.48 -17.49 -3.35
C LEU A 66 -3.01 -18.63 -2.43
N PHE A 67 -3.49 -18.65 -1.18
CA PHE A 67 -3.16 -19.69 -0.20
C PHE A 67 -3.79 -21.06 -0.51
N ARG A 68 -4.84 -21.13 -1.33
CA ARG A 68 -5.40 -22.39 -1.81
C ARG A 68 -4.63 -22.98 -2.99
N THR A 69 -4.01 -22.13 -3.81
CA THR A 69 -3.21 -22.53 -4.97
C THR A 69 -1.75 -22.88 -4.63
N THR A 70 -1.29 -22.54 -3.43
CA THR A 70 0.06 -22.85 -2.94
C THR A 70 0.01 -24.09 -2.05
#